data_AF-A0A965Q6G7-F1
#
_entry.id   AF-A0A965Q6G7-F1
#
_cell.length_a   1.000
_cell.length_b   1.000
_cell.length_c   1.000
_cell.angle_alpha   90.00
_cell.angle_beta   90.00
_cell.angle_gamma   90.00
#
_symmetry.space_group_name_H-M   'P 1'
#
loop_
_entity.id
_entity.type
_entity.pdbx_description
1 polymer ?
#
loop_
_entity_poly.entity_id
_entity_poly.type
_entity_poly.pdbx_seq_one_letter_code
_entity_poly.pdbx_strand_id
1 'polypeptide(L)'
;MKTFFLLREEQACPVATMDVHVNVKNRQHAIDEYHYGPANPHEPEDHWQKLADIWGIDVNTAQTMKCENCAAFDISDKMRSCIEKGIVGNTKGSSAMATIEKADLGYCNLLHFKCAGSRTCALWLTNGPIDDEDL
;
A
#
# COMPACT_ATOMS: atom_id res chain seq x y z
N MET A 1 10.70 31.68 30.74
CA MET A 1 11.94 30.95 30.38
C MET A 1 11.55 29.97 29.27
N LYS A 2 12.20 30.09 28.12
CA LYS A 2 11.88 29.40 26.87
C LYS A 2 12.08 27.89 26.98
N THR A 3 11.07 27.10 26.61
CA THR A 3 11.23 25.75 26.05
C THR A 3 9.88 25.41 25.40
N PHE A 4 9.52 25.88 24.20
CA PHE A 4 10.10 25.48 22.92
C PHE A 4 10.76 24.10 22.94
N PHE A 5 10.08 23.11 23.53
CA PHE A 5 10.28 21.72 23.13
C PHE A 5 9.53 21.53 21.82
N LEU A 6 10.22 21.89 20.73
CA LEU A 6 10.06 21.24 19.44
C LEU A 6 10.39 19.75 19.63
N LEU A 7 9.48 18.99 20.22
CA LEU A 7 9.37 17.57 19.89
C LEU A 7 8.66 17.55 18.55
N ARG A 8 9.44 17.65 17.48
CA ARG A 8 9.09 17.06 16.19
C ARG A 8 8.68 15.63 16.54
N GLU A 9 7.37 15.35 16.55
CA GLU A 9 6.88 13.98 16.68
C GLU A 9 7.70 13.18 15.66
N GLU A 10 8.50 12.21 16.14
CA GLU A 10 8.86 11.09 15.28
C GLU A 10 7.51 10.54 14.85
N GLN A 11 7.05 10.90 13.64
CA GLN A 11 5.73 10.51 13.16
C GLN A 11 5.60 9.01 13.34
N ALA A 12 4.79 8.62 14.33
CA ALA A 12 4.64 7.25 14.72
C ALA A 12 4.18 6.45 13.51
N CYS A 13 4.73 5.25 13.31
CA CYS A 13 4.32 4.35 12.25
C CYS A 13 2.77 4.27 12.20
N PRO A 14 2.14 4.38 11.03
CA PRO A 14 0.68 4.30 10.94
C PRO A 14 0.19 2.99 11.57
N VAL A 15 -0.91 3.02 12.32
CA VAL A 15 -1.39 1.85 13.09
C VAL A 15 -1.56 0.61 12.19
N ALA A 16 -2.06 0.78 10.97
CA ALA A 16 -2.25 -0.30 10.00
C ALA A 16 -0.93 -0.92 9.47
N THR A 17 0.23 -0.31 9.73
CA THR A 17 1.53 -0.94 9.46
C THR A 17 1.91 -1.94 10.56
N MET A 18 1.37 -1.79 11.77
CA MET A 18 1.74 -2.58 12.95
C MET A 18 0.64 -3.54 13.39
N ASP A 19 -0.62 -3.18 13.21
CA ASP A 19 -1.80 -3.96 13.60
C ASP A 19 -2.45 -4.59 12.36
N VAL A 20 -2.40 -5.93 12.29
CA VAL A 20 -2.97 -6.70 11.19
C VAL A 20 -4.50 -6.60 11.13
N HIS A 21 -5.20 -6.41 12.26
CA HIS A 21 -6.65 -6.29 12.27
C HIS A 21 -7.09 -4.95 11.66
N VAL A 22 -6.40 -3.86 12.02
CA VAL A 22 -6.65 -2.55 11.40
C VAL A 22 -6.30 -2.59 9.92
N ASN A 23 -5.17 -3.21 9.56
CA ASN A 23 -4.77 -3.38 8.17
C ASN A 23 -5.83 -4.14 7.33
N VAL A 24 -6.28 -5.30 7.83
CA VAL A 24 -7.25 -6.15 7.14
C VAL A 24 -8.61 -5.46 7.04
N LYS A 25 -9.04 -4.73 8.07
CA LYS A 25 -10.26 -3.91 8.02
C LYS A 25 -10.19 -2.86 6.92
N ASN A 26 -9.08 -2.12 6.84
CA ASN A 26 -8.89 -1.09 5.82
C ASN A 26 -8.76 -1.69 4.41
N ARG A 27 -8.08 -2.83 4.28
CA ARG A 27 -8.02 -3.59 3.03
C ARG A 27 -9.42 -4.08 2.59
N GLN A 28 -10.24 -4.56 3.52
CA GLN A 28 -11.60 -5.01 3.17
C GLN A 28 -12.45 -3.84 2.70
N HIS A 29 -12.37 -2.69 3.38
CA HIS A 29 -13.00 -1.46 2.93
C HIS A 29 -12.53 -1.04 1.52
N ALA A 30 -11.23 -1.16 1.23
CA ALA A 30 -10.67 -0.92 -0.09
C ALA A 30 -11.21 -1.86 -1.17
N ILE A 31 -11.44 -3.13 -0.83
CA ILE A 31 -12.04 -4.13 -1.74
C ILE A 31 -13.50 -3.76 -2.01
N ASP A 32 -14.27 -3.51 -0.95
CA ASP A 32 -15.72 -3.34 -1.02
C ASP A 32 -16.13 -2.03 -1.72
N GLU A 33 -15.42 -0.92 -1.45
CA GLU A 33 -15.81 0.42 -1.91
C GLU A 33 -14.99 0.92 -3.11
N TYR A 34 -13.76 0.43 -3.27
CA TYR A 34 -12.81 0.99 -4.23
C TYR A 34 -12.21 -0.04 -5.16
N HIS A 35 -12.81 -1.25 -5.22
CA HIS A 35 -12.41 -2.31 -6.13
C HIS A 35 -10.91 -2.63 -6.03
N TYR A 36 -10.37 -2.64 -4.81
CA TYR A 36 -8.97 -3.03 -4.59
C TYR A 36 -8.74 -4.49 -4.98
N GLY A 37 -7.77 -4.75 -5.85
CA GLY A 37 -7.48 -6.10 -6.29
C GLY A 37 -6.63 -6.14 -7.56
N PRO A 38 -6.72 -7.23 -8.33
CA PRO A 38 -7.37 -8.50 -7.98
C PRO A 38 -6.69 -9.17 -6.76
N ALA A 39 -7.35 -10.14 -6.15
CA ALA A 39 -6.77 -10.90 -5.04
C ALA A 39 -5.47 -11.61 -5.46
N ASN A 40 -5.47 -12.23 -6.65
CA ASN A 40 -4.31 -12.78 -7.34
C ASN A 40 -4.12 -12.08 -8.70
N PRO A 41 -3.11 -11.20 -8.86
CA PRO A 41 -2.81 -10.55 -10.15
C PRO A 41 -2.51 -11.50 -11.32
N HIS A 42 -2.11 -12.75 -11.06
CA HIS A 42 -1.88 -13.76 -12.10
C HIS A 42 -3.18 -14.46 -12.55
N GLU A 43 -4.24 -14.36 -11.77
CA GLU A 43 -5.56 -14.93 -12.07
C GLU A 43 -6.62 -13.84 -11.80
N PRO A 44 -6.63 -12.76 -12.60
CA PRO A 44 -7.41 -11.56 -12.31
C PRO A 44 -8.92 -11.72 -12.54
N GLU A 45 -9.37 -12.85 -13.10
CA GLU A 45 -10.76 -13.05 -13.57
C GLU A 45 -11.26 -11.84 -14.38
N ASP A 46 -12.41 -11.27 -14.04
CA ASP A 46 -13.00 -10.10 -14.69
C ASP A 46 -12.59 -8.76 -14.04
N HIS A 47 -11.62 -8.76 -13.13
CA HIS A 47 -11.27 -7.59 -12.32
C HIS A 47 -10.87 -6.37 -13.18
N TRP A 48 -10.06 -6.59 -14.22
CA TRP A 48 -9.60 -5.51 -15.11
C TRP A 48 -10.72 -4.95 -15.97
N GLN A 49 -11.67 -5.79 -16.39
CA GLN A 49 -12.85 -5.33 -17.12
C GLN A 49 -13.70 -4.42 -16.22
N LYS A 50 -13.97 -4.84 -14.98
CA LYS A 50 -14.72 -4.03 -14.01
C LYS A 50 -14.03 -2.70 -13.70
N LEU A 51 -12.70 -2.71 -13.54
CA LEU A 51 -11.95 -1.48 -13.30
C LEU A 51 -12.01 -0.55 -14.52
N ALA A 52 -11.89 -1.11 -15.73
CA ALA A 52 -12.02 -0.34 -16.97
C ALA A 52 -13.42 0.29 -17.11
N ASP A 53 -14.48 -0.44 -16.73
CA ASP A 53 -15.85 0.06 -16.72
C ASP A 53 -16.04 1.20 -15.71
N ILE A 54 -15.41 1.12 -14.51
CA ILE A 54 -15.43 2.19 -13.50
C ILE A 54 -14.81 3.49 -14.05
N TRP A 55 -13.69 3.39 -14.75
CA TRP A 55 -12.97 4.54 -15.29
C TRP A 55 -13.46 5.01 -16.67
N GLY A 56 -14.27 4.20 -17.36
CA GLY A 56 -14.69 4.48 -18.74
C GLY A 56 -13.54 4.41 -19.76
N ILE A 57 -12.59 3.50 -19.54
CA ILE A 57 -11.39 3.31 -20.36
C ILE A 57 -11.32 1.89 -20.92
N ASP A 58 -10.31 1.59 -21.74
CA ASP A 58 -10.06 0.21 -22.17
C ASP A 58 -9.29 -0.61 -21.11
N VAL A 59 -9.43 -1.92 -21.19
CA VAL A 59 -8.79 -2.89 -20.27
C VAL A 59 -7.26 -2.75 -20.24
N ASN A 60 -6.61 -2.47 -21.38
CA ASN A 60 -5.16 -2.36 -21.40
C ASN A 60 -4.71 -1.11 -20.63
N THR A 61 -5.42 0.00 -20.77
CA THR A 61 -5.15 1.21 -19.97
C THR A 61 -5.35 0.94 -18.48
N ALA A 62 -6.46 0.28 -18.09
CA ALA A 62 -6.70 -0.09 -16.69
C ALA A 62 -5.57 -0.96 -16.10
N GLN A 63 -5.00 -1.88 -16.90
CA GLN A 63 -3.87 -2.73 -16.51
C GLN A 63 -2.56 -1.97 -16.26
N THR A 64 -2.43 -0.74 -16.77
CA THR A 64 -1.26 0.10 -16.49
C THR A 64 -1.36 0.85 -15.15
N MET A 65 -2.54 0.89 -14.55
CA MET A 65 -2.81 1.67 -13.33
C MET A 65 -2.65 0.78 -12.09
N LYS A 66 -1.45 0.68 -11.52
CA LYS A 66 -1.13 -0.22 -10.39
C LYS A 66 -0.61 0.54 -9.17
N CYS A 67 -0.60 -0.08 -7.98
CA CYS A 67 -0.01 0.51 -6.79
C CYS A 67 1.47 0.87 -7.04
N GLU A 68 2.22 0.04 -7.77
CA GLU A 68 3.65 0.25 -8.08
C GLU A 68 3.93 1.54 -8.86
N ASN A 69 2.93 2.18 -9.48
CA ASN A 69 3.07 3.48 -10.14
C ASN A 69 2.03 4.51 -9.65
N CYS A 70 1.45 4.28 -8.46
CA CYS A 70 0.43 5.14 -7.86
C CYS A 70 1.07 6.15 -6.90
N ALA A 71 0.79 7.46 -7.07
CA ALA A 71 1.35 8.52 -6.20
C ALA A 71 0.82 8.49 -4.76
N ALA A 72 -0.09 7.59 -4.41
CA ALA A 72 -0.50 7.33 -3.04
C ALA A 72 0.24 6.15 -2.39
N PHE A 73 1.08 5.44 -3.14
CA PHE A 73 1.79 4.26 -2.68
C PHE A 73 3.18 4.64 -2.16
N ASP A 74 3.35 4.59 -0.85
CA ASP A 74 4.58 4.97 -0.16
C ASP A 74 5.47 3.73 0.06
N ILE A 75 6.62 3.74 -0.61
CA ILE A 75 7.66 2.72 -0.51
C ILE A 75 8.96 3.25 0.12
N SER A 76 8.92 4.44 0.74
CA SER A 76 10.07 5.02 1.45
C SER A 76 10.65 4.06 2.48
N ASP A 77 11.95 4.16 2.75
CA ASP A 77 12.65 3.32 3.71
C ASP A 77 12.00 3.41 5.11
N LYS A 78 11.57 4.62 5.48
CA LYS A 78 10.84 4.87 6.72
C LYS A 78 9.52 4.10 6.77
N MET A 79 8.73 4.14 5.71
CA MET A 79 7.43 3.46 5.67
C MET A 79 7.60 1.94 5.62
N ARG A 80 8.54 1.43 4.82
CA ARG A 80 8.86 0.00 4.77
C ARG A 80 9.41 -0.52 6.10
N SER A 81 10.20 0.27 6.82
CA SER A 81 10.62 -0.05 8.20
C SER A 81 9.41 -0.16 9.15
N CYS A 82 8.41 0.70 9.02
CA CYS A 82 7.16 0.56 9.78
C CYS A 82 6.40 -0.73 9.44
N ILE A 83 6.32 -1.08 8.14
CA ILE A 83 5.69 -2.32 7.69
C ILE A 83 6.44 -3.54 8.25
N GLU A 84 7.78 -3.51 8.23
CA GLU A 84 8.67 -4.55 8.72
C GLU A 84 8.43 -4.83 10.20
N LYS A 85 8.39 -3.78 11.03
CA LYS A 85 8.13 -3.89 12.47
C LYS A 85 6.79 -4.56 12.79
N GLY A 86 5.80 -4.44 11.91
CA GLY A 86 4.50 -5.10 12.06
C GLY A 86 4.41 -6.50 11.46
N ILE A 87 5.42 -6.95 10.70
CA ILE A 87 5.53 -8.33 10.23
C ILE A 87 6.37 -9.09 11.26
N VAL A 88 5.73 -9.43 12.38
CA VAL A 88 6.39 -10.15 13.48
C VAL A 88 6.14 -11.65 13.30
N GLY A 89 7.20 -12.41 13.09
CA GLY A 89 7.18 -13.88 13.11
C GLY A 89 7.90 -14.42 14.34
N ASN A 90 7.35 -15.44 14.98
CA ASN A 90 8.02 -16.12 16.11
C ASN A 90 9.02 -17.20 15.63
N THR A 91 9.28 -17.25 14.32
CA THR A 91 10.05 -18.30 13.68
C THR A 91 11.45 -17.79 13.34
N LYS A 92 12.47 -18.43 13.89
CA LYS A 92 13.86 -18.16 13.50
C LYS A 92 14.03 -18.39 11.99
N GLY A 93 14.48 -17.36 11.27
CA GLY A 93 14.75 -17.44 9.83
C GLY A 93 13.67 -16.83 8.92
N SER A 94 12.54 -16.35 9.45
CA SER A 94 11.61 -15.53 8.66
C SER A 94 12.14 -14.10 8.55
N SER A 95 12.43 -13.63 7.33
CA SER A 95 12.76 -12.22 7.07
C SER A 95 11.50 -11.46 6.69
N ALA A 96 11.10 -10.49 7.52
CA ALA A 96 10.02 -9.56 7.21
C ALA A 96 10.31 -8.79 5.92
N MET A 97 11.57 -8.39 5.72
CA MET A 97 12.02 -7.75 4.47
C MET A 97 11.86 -8.64 3.25
N ALA A 98 12.13 -9.95 3.34
CA ALA A 98 11.88 -10.85 2.21
C ALA A 98 10.40 -10.89 1.82
N THR A 99 9.48 -10.72 2.78
CA THR A 99 8.04 -10.60 2.49
C THR A 99 7.71 -9.27 1.83
N ILE A 100 8.27 -8.17 2.34
CA ILE A 100 8.10 -6.82 1.78
C ILE A 100 8.59 -6.77 0.34
N GLU A 101 9.79 -7.28 0.06
CA GLU A 101 10.38 -7.31 -1.27
C GLU A 101 9.60 -8.23 -2.23
N LYS A 102 9.23 -9.44 -1.80
CA LYS A 102 8.55 -10.41 -2.68
C LYS A 102 7.15 -9.96 -3.10
N ALA A 103 6.43 -9.28 -2.21
CA ALA A 103 5.09 -8.79 -2.49
C ALA A 103 5.08 -7.32 -2.94
N ASP A 104 6.25 -6.68 -3.06
CA ASP A 104 6.42 -5.25 -3.25
C ASP A 104 5.48 -4.45 -2.34
N LEU A 105 5.64 -4.63 -1.02
CA LEU A 105 4.78 -3.98 -0.04
C LEU A 105 5.16 -2.50 0.11
N GLY A 106 4.12 -1.69 0.26
CA GLY A 106 4.18 -0.28 0.60
C GLY A 106 2.90 0.12 1.30
N TYR A 107 2.77 1.40 1.65
CA TYR A 107 1.60 1.91 2.36
C TYR A 107 0.75 2.77 1.44
N CYS A 108 -0.55 2.50 1.36
CA CYS A 108 -1.46 3.37 0.65
C CYS A 108 -1.85 4.55 1.54
N ASN A 109 -1.43 5.76 1.18
CA ASN A 109 -1.74 6.99 1.92
C ASN A 109 -3.21 7.44 1.80
N LEU A 110 -3.96 6.95 0.79
CA LEU A 110 -5.39 7.21 0.65
C LEU A 110 -6.26 6.26 1.48
N LEU A 111 -5.92 4.97 1.45
CA LEU A 111 -6.74 3.90 2.02
C LEU A 111 -6.18 3.35 3.34
N HIS A 112 -5.03 3.86 3.77
CA HIS A 112 -4.40 3.63 5.06
C HIS A 112 -4.18 2.15 5.40
N PHE A 113 -3.60 1.38 4.48
CA PHE A 113 -3.21 -0.02 4.71
C PHE A 113 -1.96 -0.40 3.91
N LYS A 114 -1.37 -1.56 4.22
CA LYS A 114 -0.28 -2.17 3.46
C LYS A 114 -0.81 -2.62 2.08
N CYS A 115 -0.50 -1.88 1.01
CA CYS A 115 -0.76 -2.31 -0.37
C CYS A 115 0.39 -3.20 -0.87
N ALA A 116 0.16 -3.88 -2.00
CA ALA A 116 1.15 -4.60 -2.79
C ALA A 116 1.19 -3.95 -4.19
N GLY A 117 2.40 -3.68 -4.71
CA GLY A 117 2.58 -2.90 -5.94
C GLY A 117 1.84 -3.45 -7.17
N SER A 118 1.75 -4.78 -7.28
CA SER A 118 1.10 -5.46 -8.42
C SER A 118 -0.44 -5.36 -8.44
N ARG A 119 -1.07 -4.83 -7.39
CA ARG A 119 -2.53 -4.63 -7.30
C ARG A 119 -2.93 -3.22 -7.71
N THR A 120 -4.22 -2.99 -7.87
CA THR A 120 -4.84 -1.73 -8.31
C THR A 120 -6.09 -1.43 -7.48
N CYS A 121 -6.64 -0.22 -7.63
CA CYS A 121 -7.96 0.18 -7.14
C CYS A 121 -8.51 1.34 -7.99
N ALA A 122 -9.78 1.69 -7.78
CA ALA A 122 -10.45 2.80 -8.43
C ALA A 122 -9.95 4.19 -8.01
N LEU A 123 -9.04 4.30 -7.03
CA LEU A 123 -8.46 5.56 -6.55
C LEU A 123 -7.02 5.79 -7.04
N TRP A 124 -6.60 5.09 -8.10
CA TRP A 124 -5.23 5.23 -8.64
C TRP A 124 -4.90 6.68 -9.03
N LEU A 125 -3.69 7.12 -8.69
CA LEU A 125 -3.16 8.46 -8.99
C LEU A 125 -1.85 8.34 -9.78
N THR A 126 -1.72 9.06 -10.89
CA THR A 126 -0.49 9.04 -11.72
C THR A 126 0.75 9.55 -11.00
N ASN A 127 1.93 9.19 -11.52
CA ASN A 127 3.27 9.69 -11.16
C ASN A 127 3.88 9.12 -9.88
N GLY A 128 3.43 7.96 -9.39
CA GLY A 128 4.07 7.29 -8.25
C GLY A 128 5.11 6.25 -8.65
N PRO A 129 5.61 5.48 -7.67
CA PRO A 129 5.28 5.54 -6.24
C PRO A 129 6.00 6.68 -5.51
N ILE A 130 5.63 6.97 -4.25
CA ILE A 130 6.38 7.87 -3.36
C ILE A 130 7.57 7.11 -2.79
N ASP A 131 8.77 7.68 -2.87
CA ASP A 131 9.99 7.13 -2.26
C ASP A 131 10.72 8.15 -1.37
N ASP A 132 11.98 7.86 -1.02
CA ASP A 132 12.78 8.73 -0.15
C ASP A 132 13.19 10.06 -0.82
N GLU A 133 13.15 10.19 -2.15
CA GLU A 133 13.45 11.45 -2.86
C GLU A 133 12.29 12.46 -2.72
N ASP A 134 11.09 11.97 -2.42
CA ASP A 134 9.87 12.77 -2.29
C ASP A 134 9.60 13.31 -0.86
N LEU A 135 10.36 12.88 0.17
CA LEU A 135 10.03 13.06 1.60
C LEU A 135 11.06 13.82 2.47
#